data_AF-A0A931R7W3-F1
#
_entry.id   AF-A0A931R7W3-F1
#
_cell.length_a   1.000
_cell.length_b   1.000
_cell.length_c   1.000
_cell.angle_alpha   90.00
_cell.angle_beta   90.00
_cell.angle_gamma   90.00
#
_symmetry.space_group_name_H-M   'P 1'
#
loop_
_entity.id
_entity.type
_entity.pdbx_description
1 polymer ?
#
loop_
_entity_poly.entity_id
_entity_poly.type
_entity_poly.pdbx_seq_one_letter_code
_entity_poly.pdbx_strand_id
1 'polypeptide(L)'
;MLSAIVLLTTERDKTNKVAETIADAEGVSEVYSVAGRYDLAAIVRVKDNDELAKVVTERIRAVPGITSSETLIAFRVYSRHDLERMFSIGMEHP
;
A
#
# COMPACT_ATOMS: atom_id res chain seq x y z
N MET A 1 -14.88 -1.31 2.63
CA MET A 1 -13.40 -1.29 2.55
C MET A 1 -13.02 -1.08 1.10
N LEU A 2 -12.42 0.07 0.81
CA LEU A 2 -11.88 0.43 -0.50
C LEU A 2 -10.43 -0.02 -0.58
N SER A 3 -9.98 -0.47 -1.75
CA SER A 3 -8.59 -0.84 -1.98
C SER A 3 -8.02 -0.10 -3.17
N ALA A 4 -6.76 0.29 -3.07
CA ALA A 4 -6.03 0.91 -4.16
C ALA A 4 -4.58 0.41 -4.18
N ILE A 5 -3.98 0.45 -5.36
CA ILE A 5 -2.56 0.21 -5.56
C ILE A 5 -1.93 1.54 -5.96
N VAL A 6 -0.94 2.00 -5.20
CA VAL A 6 -0.22 3.23 -5.48
C VAL A 6 1.17 2.85 -6.00
N LEU A 7 1.42 3.11 -7.27
CA LEU A 7 2.69 2.89 -7.93
C LEU A 7 3.53 4.16 -7.81
N LEU A 8 4.80 4.01 -7.45
CA LEU A 8 5.65 5.15 -7.09
C LEU A 8 7.01 5.06 -7.77
N THR A 9 7.47 6.20 -8.27
CA THR A 9 8.86 6.41 -8.69
C THR A 9 9.52 7.31 -7.66
N THR A 10 10.77 6.99 -7.33
CA THR A 10 11.55 7.59 -6.28
C THR A 10 12.90 8.09 -6.79
N GLU A 11 13.56 8.94 -6.03
CA GLU A 11 14.96 9.25 -6.24
C GLU A 11 15.83 8.01 -5.95
N ARG A 12 16.85 7.77 -6.80
CA ARG A 12 17.63 6.52 -6.86
C ARG A 12 18.22 6.06 -5.52
N ASP A 13 18.57 6.99 -4.64
CA ASP A 13 19.21 6.76 -3.36
C ASP A 13 18.22 6.81 -2.17
N LYS A 14 16.93 7.10 -2.42
CA LYS A 14 15.91 7.26 -1.38
C LYS A 14 14.87 6.14 -1.34
N THR A 15 14.84 5.24 -2.33
CA THR A 15 13.81 4.20 -2.48
C THR A 15 13.53 3.43 -1.18
N ASN A 16 14.57 2.94 -0.49
CA ASN A 16 14.39 2.16 0.75
C ASN A 16 13.76 3.00 1.86
N LYS A 17 14.25 4.22 2.07
CA LYS A 17 13.74 5.12 3.11
C LYS A 17 12.31 5.58 2.82
N VAL A 18 11.98 5.81 1.56
CA VAL A 18 10.61 6.08 1.11
C VAL A 18 9.72 4.87 1.40
N ALA A 19 10.17 3.66 1.08
CA ALA A 19 9.40 2.43 1.32
C ALA A 19 9.09 2.23 2.80
N GLU A 20 10.08 2.36 3.68
CA GLU A 20 9.92 2.28 5.14
C GLU A 20 8.92 3.32 5.65
N THR A 21 9.07 4.58 5.22
CA THR A 21 8.18 5.67 5.64
C THR A 21 6.73 5.43 5.22
N ILE A 22 6.52 4.89 4.01
CA ILE A 22 5.17 4.59 3.50
C ILE A 22 4.60 3.35 4.19
N ALA A 23 5.42 2.36 4.54
CA ALA A 23 4.96 1.16 5.23
C ALA A 23 4.40 1.47 6.63
N ASP A 24 4.91 2.51 7.29
CA ASP A 24 4.41 2.99 8.57
C ASP A 24 3.16 3.89 8.45
N ALA A 25 2.74 4.25 7.25
CA ALA A 25 1.59 5.11 7.04
C ALA A 25 0.27 4.34 7.25
N GLU A 26 -0.58 4.84 8.16
CA GLU A 26 -1.92 4.29 8.36
C GLU A 26 -2.72 4.23 7.05
N GLY A 27 -3.42 3.10 6.85
CA GLY A 27 -4.14 2.80 5.61
C GLY A 27 -3.28 2.13 4.55
N VAL A 28 -1.95 2.10 4.69
CA VAL A 28 -1.07 1.25 3.90
C VAL A 28 -0.98 -0.12 4.58
N SER A 29 -1.24 -1.17 3.81
CA SER A 29 -1.15 -2.55 4.30
C SER A 29 0.18 -3.21 3.98
N GLU A 30 0.73 -2.92 2.80
CA GLU A 30 1.92 -3.58 2.26
C GLU A 30 2.63 -2.59 1.33
N VAL A 31 3.97 -2.62 1.29
CA VAL A 31 4.79 -1.89 0.32
C VAL A 31 5.81 -2.85 -0.26
N TYR A 32 5.87 -2.92 -1.59
CA TYR A 32 6.79 -3.77 -2.32
C TYR A 32 7.79 -2.92 -3.08
N SER A 33 9.07 -3.28 -3.01
CA SER A 33 10.01 -2.87 -4.06
C SER A 33 9.82 -3.77 -5.27
N VAL A 34 9.71 -3.16 -6.45
CA VAL A 34 9.37 -3.88 -7.69
C VAL A 34 10.39 -3.56 -8.77
N ALA A 35 10.72 -4.57 -9.58
CA ALA A 35 11.50 -4.36 -10.79
C ALA A 35 10.54 -3.98 -11.92
N GLY A 36 10.71 -2.78 -12.52
CA GLY A 36 9.88 -2.35 -13.63
C GLY A 36 9.91 -0.84 -13.86
N ARG A 37 8.79 -0.30 -14.34
CA ARG A 37 8.61 1.14 -14.60
C ARG A 37 8.59 1.99 -13.33
N TYR A 38 8.21 1.39 -12.21
CA TYR A 38 8.10 2.02 -10.90
C TYR A 38 9.08 1.33 -9.96
N ASP A 39 9.45 2.02 -8.88
CA ASP A 39 10.37 1.49 -7.87
C ASP A 39 9.60 0.80 -6.73
N LEU A 40 8.42 1.32 -6.39
CA LEU A 40 7.58 0.81 -5.31
C LEU A 40 6.12 0.63 -5.74
N ALA A 41 5.45 -0.35 -5.13
CA ALA A 41 4.01 -0.55 -5.18
C ALA A 41 3.46 -0.65 -3.75
N ALA A 42 2.60 0.29 -3.35
CA ALA A 42 1.95 0.31 -2.04
C ALA A 42 0.49 -0.14 -2.15
N ILE A 43 0.08 -1.08 -1.29
CA ILE A 43 -1.30 -1.56 -1.21
C ILE A 43 -2.02 -0.79 -0.11
N VAL A 44 -2.99 0.03 -0.50
CA VAL A 44 -3.79 0.86 0.40
C VAL A 44 -5.15 0.21 0.63
N ARG A 45 -5.56 0.08 1.89
CA ARG A 45 -6.87 -0.41 2.32
C ARG A 45 -7.47 0.57 3.33
N VAL A 46 -8.58 1.20 2.97
CA VAL A 46 -9.23 2.26 3.76
C VAL A 46 -10.74 2.08 3.78
N LYS A 47 -11.44 2.85 4.60
CA LYS A 47 -12.90 2.70 4.74
C LYS A 47 -13.67 3.27 3.54
N ASP A 48 -13.23 4.41 3.01
CA ASP A 48 -13.91 5.20 1.98
C ASP A 48 -12.94 6.01 1.09
N ASN A 49 -13.48 6.76 0.14
CA ASN A 49 -12.70 7.57 -0.80
C ASN A 49 -12.04 8.78 -0.14
N ASP A 50 -12.63 9.36 0.89
CA ASP A 50 -12.08 10.54 1.56
C ASP A 50 -10.80 10.15 2.32
N GLU A 51 -10.82 9.00 2.98
CA GLU A 51 -9.64 8.44 3.62
C GLU A 51 -8.58 8.03 2.61
N LEU A 52 -8.96 7.50 1.45
CA LEU A 52 -8.00 7.21 0.36
C LEU A 52 -7.32 8.49 -0.12
N ALA A 53 -8.10 9.54 -0.38
CA ALA A 53 -7.57 10.83 -0.80
C ALA A 53 -6.55 11.34 0.22
N LYS A 54 -6.89 11.30 1.51
CA LYS A 54 -5.99 11.68 2.61
C LYS A 54 -4.68 10.88 2.61
N VAL A 55 -4.77 9.55 2.53
CA VAL A 55 -3.57 8.68 2.52
C VAL A 55 -2.68 9.01 1.33
N VAL A 56 -3.24 9.15 0.13
CA VAL A 56 -2.45 9.40 -1.07
C VAL A 56 -1.84 10.81 -1.07
N THR A 57 -2.61 11.85 -0.75
CA THR A 57 -2.14 13.24 -0.89
C THR A 57 -1.32 13.73 0.30
N GLU A 58 -1.75 13.42 1.53
CA GLU A 58 -1.14 13.96 2.75
C GLU A 58 -0.06 13.04 3.32
N ARG A 59 -0.16 11.72 3.10
CA ARG A 59 0.80 10.77 3.67
C ARG A 59 1.81 10.30 2.63
N ILE A 60 1.35 9.69 1.54
CA ILE A 60 2.24 9.11 0.52
C ILE A 60 2.96 10.22 -0.25
N ARG A 61 2.24 11.10 -0.95
CA ARG A 61 2.88 12.12 -1.81
C ARG A 61 3.70 13.17 -1.05
N ALA A 62 3.50 13.29 0.26
CA ALA A 62 4.29 14.18 1.11
C ALA A 62 5.67 13.62 1.47
N VAL A 63 5.93 12.31 1.25
CA VAL A 63 7.22 11.70 1.58
C VAL A 63 8.32 12.26 0.65
N PRO A 64 9.38 12.86 1.21
CA PRO A 64 10.51 13.34 0.42
C PRO A 64 11.19 12.21 -0.34
N GLY A 65 11.48 12.43 -1.63
CA GLY A 65 12.11 11.44 -2.49
C GLY A 65 11.16 10.76 -3.45
N ILE A 66 9.83 10.98 -3.36
CA ILE A 66 8.90 10.57 -4.41
C ILE A 66 8.92 11.57 -5.56
N THR A 67 9.14 11.09 -6.77
CA THR A 67 9.18 11.92 -7.99
C THR A 67 7.89 11.82 -8.79
N SER A 68 7.18 10.69 -8.70
CA SER A 68 5.90 10.46 -9.38
C SER A 68 5.07 9.40 -8.67
N SER A 69 3.75 9.49 -8.82
CA SER A 69 2.79 8.52 -8.28
C SER A 69 1.64 8.27 -9.23
N GLU A 70 1.20 7.02 -9.36
CA GLU A 70 -0.01 6.63 -10.08
C GLU A 70 -0.89 5.77 -9.16
N THR A 71 -2.16 6.16 -9.01
CA THR A 71 -3.10 5.47 -8.10
C THR A 71 -4.12 4.68 -8.89
N LEU A 72 -4.15 3.37 -8.68
CA LEU A 72 -5.10 2.43 -9.28
C LEU A 72 -6.16 2.06 -8.24
N ILE A 73 -7.34 2.65 -8.34
CA ILE A 73 -8.46 2.33 -7.45
C ILE A 73 -9.09 1.01 -7.90
N ALA A 74 -9.17 0.03 -7.00
CA ALA A 74 -9.74 -1.27 -7.30
C ALA A 74 -11.27 -1.20 -7.26
N PHE A 75 -11.92 -1.52 -8.39
CA PHE A 75 -13.38 -1.70 -8.43
C PHE A 75 -13.82 -3.02 -7.80
N ARG A 76 -12.97 -4.04 -7.85
CA ARG A 76 -13.22 -5.34 -7.26
C ARG A 76 -11.90 -5.98 -6.85
N VAL A 77 -11.88 -6.55 -5.64
CA VAL A 77 -10.71 -7.26 -5.11
C VAL A 77 -11.00 -8.76 -5.13
N TYR A 78 -10.11 -9.53 -5.72
CA TYR A 78 -10.16 -10.99 -5.73
C TYR A 78 -9.02 -11.50 -4.83
N SER A 79 -9.25 -11.56 -3.52
CA SER A 79 -8.27 -12.04 -2.56
C SER A 79 -8.63 -13.46 -2.09
N ARG A 80 -7.67 -14.40 -2.16
CA ARG A 80 -7.80 -15.70 -1.48
C ARG A 80 -7.39 -15.63 0.01
N HIS A 81 -6.64 -14.59 0.40
CA HIS A 81 -6.08 -14.42 1.74
C HIS A 81 -7.09 -14.03 2.83
N ASP A 82 -8.29 -13.56 2.47
CA ASP A 82 -9.34 -13.29 3.48
C ASP A 82 -9.90 -14.58 4.09
N LEU A 83 -9.77 -15.74 3.41
CA LEU A 83 -10.28 -17.01 3.91
C LEU A 83 -9.35 -17.62 4.97
N GLU A 84 -8.04 -17.63 4.74
CA GLU A 84 -7.08 -18.34 5.61
C GLU A 84 -6.91 -17.67 6.98
N ARG A 85 -6.98 -16.34 7.09
CA ARG A 85 -6.89 -15.65 8.39
C ARG A 85 -8.07 -15.93 9.33
N MET A 86 -9.24 -16.31 8.81
CA MET A 86 -10.36 -16.77 9.64
C MET A 86 -10.20 -18.22 10.14
N PHE A 87 -9.45 -19.06 9.41
CA PHE A 87 -9.21 -20.46 9.80
C PHE A 87 -7.98 -20.66 10.70
N SER A 88 -7.06 -19.71 10.75
CA SER A 88 -5.90 -19.78 11.66
C SER A 88 -6.22 -19.49 13.13
N ILE A 89 -7.41 -18.95 13.45
CA ILE A 89 -7.83 -18.63 14.82
C ILE A 89 -8.30 -19.90 15.59
N GLY A 90 -8.37 -21.06 14.93
CA GLY A 90 -8.92 -22.30 15.52
C GLY A 90 -7.93 -23.46 15.72
N MET A 91 -6.64 -23.27 15.48
CA MET A 91 -5.65 -24.37 15.53
C MET A 91 -4.53 -24.11 16.54
N GLU A 92 -4.86 -23.60 17.72
CA GLU A 92 -4.09 -23.94 18.92
C GLU A 92 -4.63 -25.29 19.41
N HIS A 93 -3.91 -26.37 19.05
CA HIS A 93 -4.20 -27.73 19.51
C HIS A 93 -3.90 -27.90 21.01
N PRO A 94 -4.59 -28.82 21.69
CA PRO A 94 -4.35 -29.19 23.09
C PRO A 94 -3.00 -29.86 23.32
#